data_AF-A0A9E4VNE5-F1
#
_entry.id   AF-A0A9E4VNE5-F1
#
_cell.length_a   1.000
_cell.length_b   1.000
_cell.length_c   1.000
_cell.angle_alpha   90.00
_cell.angle_beta   90.00
_cell.angle_gamma   90.00
#
_symmetry.space_group_name_H-M   'P 1'
#
loop_
_entity.id
_entity.type
_entity.pdbx_description
1 polymer ?
#
loop_
_entity_poly.entity_id
_entity_poly.type
_entity_poly.pdbx_seq_one_letter_code
_entity_poly.pdbx_strand_id
1 'polypeptide(L)'
;REVLHSIARFFVVDGQEQVTDPVGMYGGRLDMDTHIVTGSVTAIQNLTQCVEGAGVQVEMLVFSPLAAAEAVLEDEEKEQGVILADIGGGTTEIAVFVEGSIFHTTVIPVGGYHLTHDLVAGLRGPFSHVEELKLQYGSCMPSQIDAEEIVEMETFGGQRTKEVSRRRIAEILQARIEEILEMIYIDVKRAGFDDMVAAGLVFTGGTAQLPGLIELSEMVLRMPVRKGMPNGMQGLSDSLNSPAYATSVGLLHWAAAEEKPDNGNGNGNGIGKLDLKMPGVNLGGFAGAARKWIKTLIPK
;
A
#
# COMPACT_ATOMS: atom_id res chain seq x y z
N ARG A 1 -17.74 -3.18 -11.30
CA ARG A 1 -16.41 -3.51 -10.75
C ARG A 1 -15.68 -4.36 -11.76
N GLU A 2 -14.38 -4.21 -11.88
CA GLU A 2 -13.49 -4.99 -12.74
C GLU A 2 -12.40 -5.65 -11.89
N VAL A 3 -11.98 -6.86 -12.26
CA VAL A 3 -10.88 -7.56 -11.59
C VAL A 3 -9.57 -6.97 -12.07
N LEU A 4 -8.75 -6.50 -11.14
CA LEU A 4 -7.41 -5.98 -11.39
C LEU A 4 -6.36 -7.07 -11.18
N HIS A 5 -6.44 -7.78 -10.05
CA HIS A 5 -5.50 -8.83 -9.67
C HIS A 5 -6.23 -10.07 -9.19
N SER A 6 -5.67 -11.24 -9.48
CA SER A 6 -6.10 -12.55 -8.99
C SER A 6 -4.86 -13.28 -8.49
N ILE A 7 -4.68 -13.33 -7.18
CA ILE A 7 -3.45 -13.81 -6.54
C ILE A 7 -3.79 -15.11 -5.81
N ALA A 8 -3.17 -16.22 -6.22
CA ALA A 8 -3.31 -17.49 -5.52
C ALA A 8 -2.63 -17.40 -4.16
N ARG A 9 -3.30 -17.85 -3.08
CA ARG A 9 -2.68 -17.97 -1.75
C ARG A 9 -2.09 -19.35 -1.56
N PHE A 10 -2.91 -20.37 -1.81
CA PHE A 10 -2.50 -21.76 -1.77
C PHE A 10 -3.41 -22.62 -2.64
N PHE A 11 -2.92 -23.80 -2.97
CA PHE A 11 -3.61 -24.83 -3.70
C PHE A 11 -3.93 -26.02 -2.80
N VAL A 12 -4.92 -26.80 -3.23
CA VAL A 12 -5.25 -28.09 -2.62
C VAL A 12 -5.25 -29.14 -3.73
N VAL A 13 -4.36 -30.13 -3.64
CA VAL A 13 -4.25 -31.23 -4.63
C VAL A 13 -4.76 -32.52 -3.99
N ASP A 14 -5.89 -33.04 -4.48
CA ASP A 14 -6.51 -34.27 -3.96
C ASP A 14 -6.68 -34.31 -2.41
N GLY A 15 -6.96 -33.14 -1.81
CA GLY A 15 -7.13 -32.98 -0.36
C GLY A 15 -5.84 -32.68 0.43
N GLN A 16 -4.68 -32.64 -0.23
CA GLN A 16 -3.46 -32.09 0.37
C GLN A 16 -3.55 -30.56 0.38
N GLU A 17 -3.76 -29.97 1.55
CA GLU A 17 -3.85 -28.52 1.75
C GLU A 17 -2.48 -27.82 1.71
N GLN A 18 -2.51 -26.48 1.59
CA GLN A 18 -1.34 -25.58 1.64
C GLN A 18 -0.23 -25.91 0.62
N VAL A 19 -0.60 -26.37 -0.58
CA VAL A 19 0.36 -26.53 -1.69
C VAL A 19 0.66 -25.15 -2.27
N THR A 20 1.92 -24.69 -2.23
CA THR A 20 2.35 -23.40 -2.80
C THR A 20 2.47 -23.44 -4.32
N ASP A 21 3.10 -24.49 -4.86
CA ASP A 21 3.23 -24.70 -6.30
C ASP A 21 2.77 -26.11 -6.69
N PRO A 22 1.61 -26.25 -7.37
CA PRO A 22 1.09 -27.54 -7.80
C PRO A 22 1.73 -28.04 -9.11
N VAL A 23 2.60 -27.25 -9.76
CA VAL A 23 3.20 -27.62 -11.04
C VAL A 23 4.04 -28.88 -10.88
N GLY A 24 3.77 -29.88 -11.74
CA GLY A 24 4.43 -31.19 -11.70
C GLY A 24 3.81 -32.20 -10.72
N MET A 25 2.81 -31.80 -9.92
CA MET A 25 2.04 -32.74 -9.10
C MET A 25 1.00 -33.49 -9.95
N TYR A 26 0.77 -34.77 -9.60
CA TYR A 26 -0.32 -35.55 -10.15
C TYR A 26 -1.54 -35.43 -9.24
N GLY A 27 -2.71 -35.13 -9.80
CA GLY A 27 -3.95 -35.11 -9.04
C GLY A 27 -5.19 -35.19 -9.93
N GLY A 28 -6.30 -35.67 -9.35
CA GLY A 28 -7.61 -35.70 -9.99
C GLY A 28 -8.41 -34.41 -9.79
N ARG A 29 -8.14 -33.68 -8.71
CA ARG A 29 -8.78 -32.41 -8.36
C ARG A 29 -7.75 -31.40 -7.84
N LEU A 30 -7.86 -30.17 -8.34
CA LEU A 30 -7.11 -29.01 -7.91
C LEU A 30 -8.09 -27.93 -7.46
N ASP A 31 -8.07 -27.60 -6.17
CA ASP A 31 -8.74 -26.41 -5.65
C ASP A 31 -7.70 -25.31 -5.39
N MET A 32 -8.13 -24.05 -5.39
CA MET A 32 -7.26 -22.89 -5.17
C MET A 32 -7.98 -21.85 -4.33
N ASP A 33 -7.31 -21.35 -3.29
CA ASP A 33 -7.72 -20.13 -2.58
C ASP A 33 -7.09 -18.91 -3.28
N THR A 34 -7.89 -17.87 -3.51
CA THR A 34 -7.45 -16.70 -4.29
C THR A 34 -7.90 -15.42 -3.64
N HIS A 35 -6.97 -14.47 -3.53
CA HIS A 35 -7.24 -13.08 -3.24
C HIS A 35 -7.53 -12.31 -4.54
N ILE A 36 -8.73 -11.74 -4.65
CA ILE A 36 -9.16 -10.99 -5.83
C ILE A 36 -9.23 -9.50 -5.49
N VAL A 37 -8.45 -8.68 -6.18
CA VAL A 37 -8.52 -7.22 -6.10
C VAL A 37 -9.41 -6.70 -7.20
N THR A 38 -10.40 -5.86 -6.87
CA THR A 38 -11.32 -5.28 -7.84
C THR A 38 -11.37 -3.76 -7.75
N GLY A 39 -11.51 -3.10 -8.89
CA GLY A 39 -11.62 -1.65 -9.00
C GLY A 39 -12.96 -1.18 -9.58
N SER A 40 -13.23 0.12 -9.44
CA SER A 40 -14.31 0.77 -10.18
C SER A 40 -13.92 0.90 -11.64
N VAL A 41 -14.78 0.41 -12.54
CA VAL A 41 -14.56 0.48 -14.00
C VAL A 41 -14.33 1.92 -14.43
N THR A 42 -15.14 2.86 -13.92
CA THR A 42 -15.03 4.27 -14.26
C THR A 42 -13.72 4.88 -13.76
N ALA A 43 -13.27 4.53 -12.55
CA ALA A 43 -12.01 5.04 -12.02
C ALA A 43 -10.81 4.55 -12.84
N ILE A 44 -10.82 3.25 -13.19
CA ILE A 44 -9.81 2.62 -14.05
C ILE A 44 -9.76 3.31 -15.41
N GLN A 45 -10.91 3.46 -16.08
CA GLN A 45 -10.97 4.08 -17.41
C GLN A 45 -10.49 5.53 -17.39
N ASN A 46 -10.88 6.32 -16.37
CA ASN A 46 -10.45 7.71 -16.24
C ASN A 46 -8.93 7.80 -16.03
N LEU A 47 -8.35 6.93 -15.21
CA LEU A 47 -6.91 6.88 -14.98
C LEU A 47 -6.16 6.51 -16.26
N THR A 48 -6.58 5.44 -16.95
CA THR A 48 -5.97 5.00 -18.20
C THR A 48 -6.01 6.10 -19.26
N GLN A 49 -7.18 6.73 -19.47
CA GLN A 49 -7.31 7.82 -20.46
C GLN A 49 -6.45 9.04 -20.10
N CYS A 50 -6.31 9.36 -18.81
CA CYS A 50 -5.47 10.47 -18.38
C CYS A 50 -4.00 10.22 -18.70
N VAL A 51 -3.52 8.99 -18.45
CA VAL A 51 -2.13 8.59 -18.74
C VAL A 51 -1.90 8.51 -20.26
N GLU A 52 -2.81 7.87 -21.00
CA GLU A 52 -2.71 7.75 -22.46
C GLU A 52 -2.82 9.10 -23.18
N GLY A 53 -3.60 10.03 -22.63
CA GLY A 53 -3.67 11.41 -23.10
C GLY A 53 -2.34 12.17 -23.01
N ALA A 54 -1.38 11.70 -22.20
CA ALA A 54 -0.03 12.24 -22.13
C ALA A 54 0.93 11.65 -23.20
N GLY A 55 0.44 10.78 -24.09
CA GLY A 55 1.22 10.21 -25.19
C GLY A 55 2.02 8.96 -24.86
N VAL A 56 1.69 8.28 -23.77
CA VAL A 56 2.26 6.97 -23.38
C VAL A 56 1.18 5.89 -23.42
N GLN A 57 1.55 4.61 -23.47
CA GLN A 57 0.58 3.51 -23.41
C GLN A 57 0.58 2.90 -22.01
N VAL A 58 -0.60 2.57 -21.48
CA VAL A 58 -0.73 1.83 -20.22
C VAL A 58 -0.65 0.33 -20.53
N GLU A 59 0.46 -0.30 -20.17
CA GLU A 59 0.66 -1.74 -20.33
C GLU A 59 -0.07 -2.55 -19.25
N MET A 60 0.02 -2.10 -17.99
CA MET A 60 -0.57 -2.78 -16.84
C MET A 60 -1.05 -1.78 -15.78
N LEU A 61 -2.09 -2.19 -15.04
CA LEU A 61 -2.57 -1.50 -13.84
C LEU A 61 -2.26 -2.36 -12.61
N VAL A 62 -1.48 -1.82 -11.68
CA VAL A 62 -1.13 -2.50 -10.43
C VAL A 62 -1.81 -1.80 -9.25
N PHE A 63 -2.33 -2.57 -8.31
CA PHE A 63 -2.88 -2.01 -7.08
C PHE A 63 -1.75 -1.50 -6.20
N SER A 64 -1.84 -0.25 -5.73
CA SER A 64 -0.73 0.48 -5.09
C SER A 64 -0.05 -0.31 -3.96
N PRO A 65 -0.77 -0.89 -2.97
CA PRO A 65 -0.14 -1.71 -1.92
C PRO A 65 0.63 -2.93 -2.42
N LEU A 66 0.21 -3.56 -3.52
CA LEU A 66 0.96 -4.68 -4.10
C LEU A 66 2.29 -4.20 -4.65
N ALA A 67 2.29 -3.09 -5.39
CA ALA A 67 3.51 -2.49 -5.88
C ALA A 67 4.41 -2.05 -4.73
N ALA A 68 3.88 -1.27 -3.78
CA ALA A 68 4.64 -0.76 -2.65
C ALA A 68 5.27 -1.89 -1.81
N ALA A 69 4.56 -3.01 -1.60
CA ALA A 69 5.08 -4.18 -0.91
C ALA A 69 6.36 -4.75 -1.54
N GLU A 70 6.46 -4.77 -2.87
CA GLU A 70 7.66 -5.23 -3.58
C GLU A 70 8.88 -4.32 -3.35
N ALA A 71 8.67 -3.06 -2.97
CA ALA A 71 9.76 -2.12 -2.73
C ALA A 71 10.18 -2.03 -1.26
N VAL A 72 9.29 -2.32 -0.31
CA VAL A 72 9.53 -1.96 1.11
C VAL A 72 9.43 -3.11 2.10
N LEU A 73 8.81 -4.24 1.73
CA LEU A 73 8.68 -5.40 2.61
C LEU A 73 9.78 -6.42 2.29
N GLU A 74 10.33 -7.01 3.35
CA GLU A 74 11.21 -8.17 3.25
C GLU A 74 10.38 -9.47 3.24
N ASP A 75 10.91 -10.53 2.65
CA ASP A 75 10.20 -11.82 2.55
C ASP A 75 9.92 -12.41 3.94
N GLU A 76 10.84 -12.25 4.89
CA GLU A 76 10.64 -12.69 6.27
C GLU A 76 9.45 -11.99 6.95
N GLU A 77 9.18 -10.72 6.63
CA GLU A 77 8.03 -10.01 7.19
C GLU A 77 6.72 -10.53 6.61
N LYS A 78 6.69 -10.79 5.29
CA LYS A 78 5.54 -11.41 4.63
C LYS A 78 5.25 -12.80 5.21
N GLU A 79 6.30 -13.56 5.54
CA GLU A 79 6.19 -14.89 6.13
C GLU A 79 5.66 -14.85 7.57
N GLN A 80 6.25 -13.99 8.42
CA GLN A 80 5.85 -13.85 9.84
C GLN A 80 4.53 -13.09 10.05
N GLY A 81 4.02 -12.49 8.98
CA GLY A 81 2.79 -11.73 8.95
C GLY A 81 3.01 -10.25 9.24
N VAL A 82 2.63 -9.40 8.28
CA VAL A 82 2.87 -7.95 8.33
C VAL A 82 1.71 -7.18 7.73
N ILE A 83 1.41 -6.03 8.32
CA ILE A 83 0.52 -5.03 7.76
C ILE A 83 1.38 -4.02 7.00
N LEU A 84 1.09 -3.79 5.73
CA LEU A 84 1.57 -2.63 4.99
C LEU A 84 0.47 -1.57 4.98
N ALA A 85 0.79 -0.36 5.43
CA ALA A 85 -0.10 0.80 5.35
C ALA A 85 0.57 1.93 4.54
N ASP A 86 0.05 2.19 3.34
CA ASP A 86 0.44 3.33 2.51
C ASP A 86 -0.48 4.52 2.82
N ILE A 87 0.06 5.53 3.50
CA ILE A 87 -0.68 6.75 3.83
C ILE A 87 -0.30 7.85 2.83
N GLY A 88 -1.08 7.92 1.76
CA GLY A 88 -1.00 8.95 0.73
C GLY A 88 -1.63 10.28 1.16
N GLY A 89 -1.98 11.13 0.19
CA GLY A 89 -2.68 12.38 0.45
C GLY A 89 -4.17 12.21 0.76
N GLY A 90 -4.88 11.45 -0.08
CA GLY A 90 -6.33 11.26 0.05
C GLY A 90 -6.75 9.99 0.78
N THR A 91 -5.89 8.96 0.78
CA THR A 91 -6.23 7.59 1.17
C THR A 91 -5.15 6.98 2.05
N THR A 92 -5.57 5.98 2.81
CA THR A 92 -4.72 5.02 3.49
C THR A 92 -5.06 3.65 2.91
N GLU A 93 -4.10 3.04 2.24
CA GLU A 93 -4.28 1.74 1.61
C GLU A 93 -3.57 0.68 2.43
N ILE A 94 -4.26 -0.44 2.67
CA ILE A 94 -3.77 -1.50 3.55
C ILE A 94 -3.64 -2.79 2.75
N ALA A 95 -2.53 -3.49 2.96
CA ALA A 95 -2.36 -4.90 2.57
C ALA A 95 -1.86 -5.70 3.77
N VAL A 96 -2.46 -6.86 4.03
CA VAL A 96 -2.01 -7.79 5.07
C VAL A 96 -1.42 -9.02 4.39
N PHE A 97 -0.16 -9.32 4.73
CA PHE A 97 0.53 -10.52 4.30
C PHE A 97 0.64 -11.48 5.47
N VAL A 98 0.50 -12.78 5.22
CA VAL A 98 0.65 -13.89 6.17
C VAL A 98 1.17 -15.09 5.38
N GLU A 99 2.13 -15.84 5.91
CA GLU A 99 2.69 -17.04 5.23
C GLU A 99 3.13 -16.73 3.78
N GLY A 100 3.76 -15.56 3.58
CA GLY A 100 4.30 -15.12 2.31
C GLY A 100 3.25 -14.63 1.29
N SER A 101 1.96 -14.77 1.59
CA SER A 101 0.85 -14.45 0.68
C SER A 101 0.00 -13.28 1.16
N ILE A 102 -0.71 -12.64 0.24
CA ILE A 102 -1.64 -11.56 0.59
C ILE A 102 -3.00 -12.10 1.02
N PHE A 103 -3.44 -11.71 2.21
CA PHE A 103 -4.67 -12.18 2.83
C PHE A 103 -5.77 -11.13 2.86
N HIS A 104 -5.43 -9.85 2.98
CA HIS A 104 -6.42 -8.78 3.05
C HIS A 104 -5.94 -7.53 2.33
N THR A 105 -6.87 -6.83 1.69
CA THR A 105 -6.64 -5.50 1.13
C THR A 105 -7.84 -4.60 1.39
N THR A 106 -7.57 -3.33 1.71
CA THR A 106 -8.62 -2.32 1.86
C THR A 106 -8.10 -0.93 1.50
N VAL A 107 -9.03 0.00 1.33
CA VAL A 107 -8.74 1.43 1.13
C VAL A 107 -9.63 2.23 2.05
N ILE A 108 -9.01 2.97 2.97
CA ILE A 108 -9.67 3.92 3.86
C ILE A 108 -9.58 5.31 3.19
N PRO A 109 -10.71 6.05 3.03
CA PRO A 109 -10.72 7.36 2.37
C PRO A 109 -10.24 8.49 3.30
N VAL A 110 -9.15 8.25 4.04
CA VAL A 110 -8.50 9.19 4.95
C VAL A 110 -6.99 9.11 4.74
N GLY A 111 -6.32 10.26 4.68
CA GLY A 111 -4.88 10.36 4.41
C GLY A 111 -4.30 11.73 4.79
N GLY A 112 -3.12 12.05 4.25
CA GLY A 112 -2.34 13.25 4.51
C GLY A 112 -3.06 14.60 4.42
N TYR A 113 -4.07 14.74 3.56
CA TYR A 113 -4.85 15.95 3.42
C TYR A 113 -5.84 16.16 4.56
N HIS A 114 -6.26 15.10 5.24
CA HIS A 114 -7.14 15.21 6.41
C HIS A 114 -6.38 15.83 7.59
N LEU A 115 -5.10 15.50 7.75
CA LEU A 115 -4.19 16.17 8.69
C LEU A 115 -4.15 17.68 8.41
N THR A 116 -4.00 18.06 7.15
CA THR A 116 -3.98 19.47 6.73
C THR A 116 -5.31 20.16 6.98
N HIS A 117 -6.43 19.49 6.68
CA HIS A 117 -7.76 20.04 6.94
C HIS A 117 -8.03 20.27 8.43
N ASP A 118 -7.60 19.36 9.29
CA ASP A 118 -7.73 19.53 10.75
C ASP A 118 -6.88 20.71 11.24
N LEU A 119 -5.66 20.87 10.70
CA LEU A 119 -4.84 22.04 10.97
C LEU A 119 -5.49 23.32 10.44
N VAL A 120 -6.10 23.32 9.25
CA VAL A 120 -6.82 24.49 8.73
C VAL A 120 -7.98 24.86 9.66
N ALA A 121 -8.72 23.88 10.17
CA ALA A 121 -9.82 24.12 11.09
C ALA A 121 -9.32 24.65 12.45
N GLY A 122 -8.25 24.07 12.99
CA GLY A 122 -7.68 24.45 14.29
C GLY A 122 -6.91 25.77 14.26
N LEU A 123 -6.17 26.03 13.18
CA LEU A 123 -5.31 27.19 13.01
C LEU A 123 -5.98 28.34 12.25
N ARG A 124 -7.07 28.11 11.50
CA ARG A 124 -7.76 29.17 10.72
C ARG A 124 -6.81 29.90 9.75
N GLY A 125 -6.06 29.15 8.95
CA GLY A 125 -5.17 29.67 7.90
C GLY A 125 -5.49 29.10 6.51
N PRO A 126 -4.94 29.68 5.43
CA PRO A 126 -5.06 29.13 4.08
C PRO A 126 -4.47 27.73 3.97
N PHE A 127 -5.11 26.84 3.19
CA PHE A 127 -4.69 25.44 3.06
C PHE A 127 -3.23 25.27 2.64
N SER A 128 -2.78 26.01 1.62
CA SER A 128 -1.41 25.91 1.11
C SER A 128 -0.37 26.22 2.18
N HIS A 129 -0.61 27.27 2.96
CA HIS A 129 0.32 27.70 3.99
C HIS A 129 0.28 26.80 5.23
N VAL A 130 -0.89 26.26 5.56
CA VAL A 130 -1.01 25.24 6.61
C VAL A 130 -0.31 23.93 6.21
N GLU A 131 -0.36 23.55 4.92
CA GLU A 131 0.39 22.41 4.43
C GLU A 131 1.91 22.61 4.57
N GLU A 132 2.40 23.81 4.24
CA GLU A 132 3.81 24.17 4.45
C GLU A 132 4.20 24.05 5.93
N LEU A 133 3.36 24.54 6.85
CA LEU A 133 3.61 24.38 8.29
C LEU A 133 3.63 22.92 8.72
N LYS A 134 2.72 22.09 8.21
CA LYS A 134 2.71 20.63 8.49
C LYS A 134 4.01 19.99 8.03
N LEU A 135 4.47 20.32 6.83
CA LEU A 135 5.70 19.76 6.24
C LEU A 135 6.95 20.24 6.98
N GLN A 136 7.00 21.50 7.43
CA GLN A 136 8.18 22.08 8.08
C GLN A 136 8.27 21.79 9.58
N TYR A 137 7.13 21.85 10.29
CA TYR A 137 7.09 21.85 11.76
C TYR A 137 6.27 20.71 12.37
N GLY A 138 5.61 19.90 11.53
CA GLY A 138 4.74 18.80 11.97
C GLY A 138 5.47 17.74 12.80
N SER A 139 4.73 17.15 13.74
CA SER A 139 5.16 16.02 14.56
C SER A 139 3.93 15.36 15.18
N CYS A 140 4.02 14.06 15.46
CA CYS A 140 3.02 13.29 16.20
C CYS A 140 3.27 13.27 17.71
N MET A 141 4.34 13.92 18.19
CA MET A 141 4.81 13.83 19.57
C MET A 141 4.84 15.21 20.24
N PRO A 142 3.68 15.80 20.58
CA PRO A 142 3.61 17.12 21.21
C PRO A 142 4.34 17.19 22.56
N SER A 143 4.52 16.06 23.25
CA SER A 143 5.29 15.96 24.49
C SER A 143 6.78 16.23 24.32
N GLN A 144 7.32 16.12 23.09
CA GLN A 144 8.72 16.37 22.76
C GLN A 144 8.97 17.80 22.26
N ILE A 145 7.93 18.64 22.22
CA ILE A 145 8.01 20.02 21.71
C ILE A 145 7.98 20.99 22.89
N ASP A 146 8.85 22.00 22.85
CA ASP A 146 8.86 23.06 23.83
C ASP A 146 7.51 23.80 23.83
N ALA A 147 6.96 24.04 25.02
CA ALA A 147 5.68 24.73 25.18
C ALA A 147 5.73 26.18 24.68
N GLU A 148 6.92 26.79 24.69
CA GLU A 148 7.15 28.16 24.23
C GLU A 148 7.48 28.25 22.72
N GLU A 149 7.63 27.11 22.03
CA GLU A 149 7.96 27.11 20.61
C GLU A 149 6.78 27.62 19.76
N ILE A 150 7.02 28.74 19.08
CA ILE A 150 6.06 29.42 18.20
C ILE A 150 6.55 29.44 16.75
N VAL A 151 5.61 29.37 15.82
CA VAL A 151 5.83 29.52 14.38
C VAL A 151 4.92 30.61 13.83
N GLU A 152 5.40 31.34 12.83
CA GLU A 152 4.60 32.33 12.14
C GLU A 152 3.73 31.67 11.07
N MET A 153 2.48 32.12 10.99
CA MET A 153 1.52 31.67 10.00
C MET A 153 0.76 32.84 9.38
N GLU A 154 0.64 32.88 8.07
CA GLU A 154 -0.27 33.80 7.37
C GLU A 154 -1.75 33.53 7.69
N THR A 155 -2.51 34.60 7.86
CA THR A 155 -3.97 34.54 8.02
C THR A 155 -4.69 34.72 6.69
N PHE A 156 -5.97 34.36 6.66
CA PHE A 156 -6.81 34.60 5.49
C PHE A 156 -6.74 36.06 5.03
N GLY A 157 -6.50 36.25 3.73
CA GLY A 157 -6.34 37.57 3.13
C GLY A 157 -4.89 38.06 3.03
N GLY A 158 -3.89 37.30 3.52
CA GLY A 158 -2.45 37.50 3.23
C GLY A 158 -1.82 38.78 3.79
N GLN A 159 -2.56 39.59 4.54
CA GLN A 159 -2.09 40.89 5.04
C GLN A 159 -1.58 40.85 6.47
N ARG A 160 -1.78 39.74 7.19
CA ARG A 160 -1.38 39.58 8.59
C ARG A 160 -0.82 38.19 8.83
N THR A 161 0.32 38.13 9.49
CA THR A 161 0.81 36.91 10.13
C THR A 161 0.27 36.81 11.55
N LYS A 162 0.26 35.61 12.10
CA LYS A 162 -0.01 35.34 13.50
C LYS A 162 0.93 34.27 14.02
N GLU A 163 1.21 34.32 15.31
CA GLU A 163 1.98 33.29 16.00
C GLU A 163 1.08 32.10 16.34
N VAL A 164 1.61 30.91 16.11
CA VAL A 164 0.96 29.62 16.40
C VAL A 164 1.92 28.78 17.21
N SER A 165 1.44 28.16 18.29
CA SER A 165 2.24 27.20 19.04
C SER A 165 2.52 25.95 18.18
N ARG A 166 3.79 25.57 18.03
CA ARG A 166 4.16 24.34 17.33
C ARG A 166 3.61 23.10 18.05
N ARG A 167 3.57 23.14 19.39
CA ARG A 167 2.95 22.08 20.19
C ARG A 167 1.47 21.89 19.82
N ARG A 168 0.74 22.98 19.59
CA ARG A 168 -0.66 22.92 19.13
C ARG A 168 -0.80 22.24 17.76
N ILE A 169 0.14 22.48 16.84
CA ILE A 169 0.18 21.78 15.55
C ILE A 169 0.32 20.27 15.78
N ALA A 170 1.26 19.87 16.63
CA ALA A 170 1.51 18.47 16.92
C ALA A 170 0.34 17.77 17.64
N GLU A 171 -0.36 18.46 18.55
CA GLU A 171 -1.58 17.92 19.19
C GLU A 171 -2.67 17.58 18.17
N ILE A 172 -2.88 18.45 17.18
CA ILE A 172 -3.87 18.22 16.12
C ILE A 172 -3.45 17.04 15.23
N LEU A 173 -2.16 17.00 14.84
CA LEU A 173 -1.62 15.92 14.01
C LEU A 173 -1.65 14.57 14.73
N GLN A 174 -1.25 14.52 16.00
CA GLN A 174 -1.33 13.32 16.83
C GLN A 174 -2.75 12.76 16.84
N ALA A 175 -3.76 13.59 17.14
CA ALA A 175 -5.15 13.13 17.23
C ALA A 175 -5.65 12.50 15.92
N ARG A 176 -5.32 13.10 14.77
CA ARG A 176 -5.69 12.53 13.45
C ARG A 176 -4.93 11.24 13.15
N ILE A 177 -3.65 11.16 13.51
CA ILE A 177 -2.91 9.91 13.33
C ILE A 177 -3.48 8.82 14.23
N GLU A 178 -3.79 9.09 15.49
CA GLU A 178 -4.46 8.13 16.39
C GLU A 178 -5.76 7.59 15.79
N GLU A 179 -6.57 8.45 15.17
CA GLU A 179 -7.79 8.03 14.45
C GLU A 179 -7.48 7.14 13.24
N ILE A 180 -6.45 7.45 12.45
CA ILE A 180 -6.01 6.59 11.33
C ILE A 180 -5.55 5.22 11.84
N LEU A 181 -4.78 5.19 12.93
CA LEU A 181 -4.33 3.94 13.55
C LEU A 181 -5.50 3.10 14.06
N GLU A 182 -6.50 3.73 14.67
CA GLU A 182 -7.72 3.05 15.10
C GLU A 182 -8.46 2.44 13.91
N MET A 183 -8.61 3.20 12.80
CA MET A 183 -9.24 2.67 11.59
C MET A 183 -8.48 1.48 10.99
N ILE A 184 -7.15 1.54 10.93
CA ILE A 184 -6.30 0.43 10.49
C ILE A 184 -6.54 -0.79 11.38
N TYR A 185 -6.44 -0.62 12.71
CA TYR A 185 -6.59 -1.72 13.66
C TYR A 185 -7.99 -2.37 13.57
N ILE A 186 -9.05 -1.57 13.53
CA ILE A 186 -10.43 -2.07 13.42
C ILE A 186 -10.62 -2.86 12.13
N ASP A 187 -10.08 -2.38 11.01
CA ASP A 187 -10.20 -3.05 9.71
C ASP A 187 -9.47 -4.41 9.71
N VAL A 188 -8.21 -4.44 10.14
CA VAL A 188 -7.41 -5.67 10.22
C VAL A 188 -8.04 -6.70 11.17
N LYS A 189 -8.54 -6.24 12.32
CA LYS A 189 -9.24 -7.08 13.29
C LYS A 189 -10.54 -7.66 12.75
N ARG A 190 -11.33 -6.84 12.03
CA ARG A 190 -12.58 -7.32 11.39
C ARG A 190 -12.30 -8.33 10.29
N ALA A 191 -11.17 -8.20 9.60
CA ALA A 191 -10.71 -9.17 8.63
C ALA A 191 -10.20 -10.48 9.27
N GLY A 192 -9.92 -10.47 10.58
CA GLY A 192 -9.53 -11.65 11.36
C GLY A 192 -8.03 -11.94 11.38
N PHE A 193 -7.19 -10.93 11.10
CA PHE A 193 -5.74 -11.10 10.97
C PHE A 193 -4.93 -10.43 12.09
N ASP A 194 -5.58 -9.83 13.11
CA ASP A 194 -4.89 -9.09 14.18
C ASP A 194 -3.94 -9.96 15.02
N ASP A 195 -4.24 -11.26 15.16
CA ASP A 195 -3.38 -12.22 15.86
C ASP A 195 -2.32 -12.88 14.94
N MET A 196 -2.32 -12.59 13.63
CA MET A 196 -1.48 -13.25 12.62
C MET A 196 -0.35 -12.36 12.08
N VAL A 197 -0.18 -11.14 12.59
CA VAL A 197 0.75 -10.13 12.06
C VAL A 197 1.94 -9.90 13.00
N ALA A 198 2.74 -10.95 13.24
CA ALA A 198 3.81 -10.91 14.24
C ALA A 198 4.97 -9.96 13.88
N ALA A 199 5.21 -9.71 12.59
CA ALA A 199 6.19 -8.71 12.14
C ALA A 199 5.67 -7.26 12.29
N GLY A 200 4.39 -7.08 12.60
CA GLY A 200 3.80 -5.80 12.96
C GLY A 200 3.38 -4.97 11.74
N LEU A 201 3.70 -3.67 11.77
CA LEU A 201 3.19 -2.68 10.82
C LEU A 201 4.33 -1.93 10.12
N VAL A 202 4.29 -1.88 8.79
CA VAL A 202 5.18 -1.09 7.95
C VAL A 202 4.41 0.07 7.33
N PHE A 203 4.83 1.30 7.63
CA PHE A 203 4.27 2.49 7.00
C PHE A 203 5.03 2.89 5.75
N THR A 204 4.30 3.29 4.72
CA THR A 204 4.84 3.93 3.53
C THR A 204 3.97 5.11 3.08
N GLY A 205 4.29 5.71 1.94
CA GLY A 205 3.59 6.88 1.42
C GLY A 205 4.12 8.21 1.98
N GLY A 206 3.59 9.30 1.45
CA GLY A 206 4.07 10.65 1.79
C GLY A 206 3.93 10.99 3.27
N THR A 207 2.85 10.53 3.91
CA THR A 207 2.57 10.82 5.33
C THR A 207 3.47 10.03 6.27
N ALA A 208 4.07 8.92 5.83
CA ALA A 208 5.05 8.18 6.64
C ALA A 208 6.32 8.98 6.99
N GLN A 209 6.50 10.15 6.36
CA GLN A 209 7.58 11.09 6.68
C GLN A 209 7.31 11.91 7.95
N LEU A 210 6.09 11.93 8.46
CA LEU A 210 5.71 12.73 9.63
C LEU A 210 6.52 12.30 10.87
N PRO A 211 7.29 13.22 11.51
CA PRO A 211 8.11 12.88 12.67
C PRO A 211 7.27 12.37 13.85
N GLY A 212 7.75 11.35 14.56
CA GLY A 212 7.03 10.77 15.70
C GLY A 212 5.93 9.77 15.33
N LEU A 213 5.66 9.54 14.03
CA LEU A 213 4.63 8.61 13.59
C LEU A 213 4.89 7.18 14.10
N ILE A 214 6.13 6.69 13.96
CA ILE A 214 6.49 5.32 14.33
C ILE A 214 6.33 5.14 15.85
N GLU A 215 6.90 6.06 16.61
CA GLU A 215 6.87 6.05 18.07
C GLU A 215 5.43 6.11 18.61
N LEU A 216 4.59 6.98 18.05
CA LEU A 216 3.17 7.05 18.39
C LEU A 216 2.46 5.74 18.09
N SER A 217 2.70 5.17 16.91
CA SER A 217 2.05 3.92 16.49
C SER A 217 2.44 2.73 17.35
N GLU A 218 3.72 2.60 17.75
CA GLU A 218 4.16 1.56 18.68
C GLU A 218 3.46 1.68 20.04
N MET A 219 3.31 2.91 20.56
CA MET A 219 2.62 3.16 21.83
C MET A 219 1.12 2.81 21.76
N VAL A 220 0.46 3.16 20.67
CA VAL A 220 -0.98 2.96 20.47
C VAL A 220 -1.31 1.50 20.17
N LEU A 221 -0.59 0.90 19.22
CA LEU A 221 -0.90 -0.45 18.71
C LEU A 221 -0.22 -1.57 19.50
N ARG A 222 0.83 -1.26 20.27
CA ARG A 222 1.61 -2.22 21.07
C ARG A 222 2.18 -3.38 20.24
N MET A 223 2.62 -3.07 19.02
CA MET A 223 3.29 -3.99 18.11
C MET A 223 4.51 -3.31 17.49
N PRO A 224 5.46 -4.07 16.90
CA PRO A 224 6.55 -3.49 16.14
C PRO A 224 6.03 -2.62 15.00
N VAL A 225 6.60 -1.43 14.85
CA VAL A 225 6.27 -0.54 13.73
C VAL A 225 7.56 -0.04 13.10
N ARG A 226 7.63 0.01 11.78
CA ARG A 226 8.74 0.67 11.08
C ARG A 226 8.30 1.45 9.87
N LYS A 227 9.21 2.29 9.38
CA LYS A 227 9.08 3.01 8.13
C LYS A 227 9.63 2.15 6.98
N GLY A 228 8.81 1.93 5.97
CA GLY A 228 9.17 1.27 4.72
C GLY A 228 9.88 2.23 3.79
N MET A 229 11.17 1.97 3.55
CA MET A 229 11.96 2.73 2.57
C MET A 229 12.13 1.87 1.32
N PRO A 230 11.97 2.43 0.11
CA PRO A 230 12.16 1.64 -1.11
C PRO A 230 13.60 1.12 -1.18
N ASN A 231 13.77 -0.18 -1.46
CA ASN A 231 15.08 -0.83 -1.58
C ASN A 231 15.43 -1.12 -3.06
N GLY A 232 16.67 -1.59 -3.30
CA GLY A 232 17.10 -2.02 -4.65
C GLY A 232 17.42 -0.91 -5.65
N MET A 233 17.51 0.35 -5.21
CA MET A 233 17.75 1.53 -6.07
C MET A 233 19.23 1.89 -6.27
N GLN A 234 20.12 0.91 -6.47
CA GLN A 234 21.54 1.20 -6.67
C GLN A 234 21.77 2.08 -7.92
N GLY A 235 22.49 3.19 -7.77
CA GLY A 235 22.82 4.12 -8.86
C GLY A 235 21.74 5.16 -9.18
N LEU A 236 20.61 5.15 -8.47
CA LEU A 236 19.60 6.20 -8.52
C LEU A 236 19.90 7.31 -7.51
N SER A 237 19.29 8.49 -7.72
CA SER A 237 19.45 9.65 -6.84
C SER A 237 18.95 9.34 -5.42
N ASP A 238 19.70 9.79 -4.40
CA ASP A 238 19.29 9.75 -2.98
C ASP A 238 17.91 10.38 -2.76
N SER A 239 17.47 11.27 -3.65
CA SER A 239 16.14 11.88 -3.61
C SER A 239 14.99 10.89 -3.72
N LEU A 240 15.20 9.68 -4.25
CA LEU A 240 14.18 8.63 -4.33
C LEU A 240 14.10 7.78 -3.06
N ASN A 241 15.04 7.94 -2.13
CA ASN A 241 15.02 7.27 -0.83
C ASN A 241 14.01 7.95 0.12
N SER A 242 12.73 7.83 -0.22
CA SER A 242 11.61 8.33 0.57
C SER A 242 10.43 7.34 0.47
N PRO A 243 9.68 7.11 1.56
CA PRO A 243 8.49 6.27 1.51
C PRO A 243 7.44 6.78 0.50
N ALA A 244 7.48 8.07 0.15
CA ALA A 244 6.62 8.66 -0.89
C ALA A 244 6.80 8.03 -2.28
N TYR A 245 7.94 7.37 -2.54
CA TYR A 245 8.25 6.75 -3.83
C TYR A 245 8.07 5.22 -3.85
N ALA A 246 7.62 4.60 -2.75
CA ALA A 246 7.49 3.15 -2.64
C ALA A 246 6.64 2.54 -3.75
N THR A 247 5.48 3.10 -4.06
CA THR A 247 4.61 2.59 -5.13
C THR A 247 5.29 2.70 -6.49
N SER A 248 5.93 3.85 -6.80
CA SER A 248 6.59 4.04 -8.10
C SER A 248 7.79 3.11 -8.29
N VAL A 249 8.61 2.93 -7.26
CA VAL A 249 9.74 1.97 -7.27
C VAL A 249 9.21 0.54 -7.35
N GLY A 250 8.17 0.24 -6.59
CA GLY A 250 7.48 -1.04 -6.59
C GLY A 250 6.91 -1.44 -7.95
N LEU A 251 6.37 -0.47 -8.70
CA LEU A 251 5.91 -0.69 -10.09
C LEU A 251 7.07 -1.10 -11.01
N LEU A 252 8.27 -0.55 -10.81
CA LEU A 252 9.45 -0.93 -11.59
C LEU A 252 9.90 -2.36 -11.24
N HIS A 253 9.93 -2.70 -9.95
CA HIS A 253 10.24 -4.07 -9.50
C HIS A 253 9.22 -5.07 -10.04
N TRP A 254 7.93 -4.71 -10.01
CA TRP A 254 6.84 -5.52 -10.54
C TRP A 254 7.00 -5.79 -12.05
N ALA A 255 7.29 -4.76 -12.83
CA ALA A 255 7.53 -4.89 -14.27
C ALA A 255 8.79 -5.73 -14.58
N ALA A 256 9.89 -5.50 -13.85
CA ALA A 256 11.13 -6.24 -14.03
C ALA A 256 11.01 -7.73 -13.66
N ALA A 257 10.13 -8.07 -12.71
CA ALA A 257 9.82 -9.46 -12.37
C ALA A 257 9.05 -10.18 -13.48
N GLU A 258 8.21 -9.48 -14.25
CA GLU A 258 7.48 -10.07 -15.39
C GLU A 258 8.36 -10.31 -16.61
N GLU A 259 9.40 -9.51 -16.82
CA GLU A 259 10.31 -9.68 -17.96
C GLU A 259 11.24 -10.90 -17.83
N LYS A 260 11.45 -11.44 -16.62
CA LYS A 260 12.31 -12.63 -16.44
C LYS A 260 11.62 -13.85 -17.07
N PRO A 261 12.16 -14.44 -18.15
CA PRO A 261 11.66 -15.72 -18.63
C PRO A 261 11.87 -16.76 -17.53
N ASP A 262 10.82 -17.51 -17.23
CA ASP A 262 10.83 -18.67 -16.34
C ASP A 262 11.85 -19.71 -16.85
N ASN A 263 13.11 -19.53 -16.44
CA ASN A 263 14.13 -20.55 -16.57
C ASN A 263 13.91 -21.51 -15.41
N GLY A 264 13.07 -22.52 -15.63
CA GLY A 264 12.54 -23.47 -14.63
C GLY A 264 13.59 -24.26 -13.83
N ASN A 265 14.40 -23.56 -13.04
CA ASN A 265 15.39 -24.13 -12.15
C ASN A 265 15.75 -23.11 -11.05
N GLY A 266 14.96 -23.07 -9.97
CA GLY A 266 15.31 -22.28 -8.79
C GLY A 266 14.26 -22.29 -7.70
N ASN A 267 14.57 -22.97 -6.59
CA ASN A 267 13.98 -22.71 -5.27
C ASN A 267 14.08 -21.20 -4.98
N GLY A 268 12.94 -20.51 -4.92
CA GLY A 268 12.85 -19.12 -4.48
C GLY A 268 11.42 -18.79 -4.10
N ASN A 269 11.23 -18.33 -2.85
CA ASN A 269 9.97 -17.87 -2.26
C ASN A 269 9.45 -16.55 -2.85
N GLY A 270 9.65 -16.31 -4.15
CA GLY A 270 8.96 -15.23 -4.83
C GLY A 270 7.48 -15.55 -4.91
N ILE A 271 6.63 -14.54 -4.77
CA ILE A 271 5.19 -14.65 -5.04
C ILE A 271 5.04 -15.32 -6.40
N GLY A 272 4.68 -16.59 -6.40
CA GLY A 272 4.48 -17.38 -7.60
C GLY A 272 3.31 -16.79 -8.36
N LYS A 273 3.57 -15.81 -9.23
CA LYS A 273 2.64 -15.50 -10.31
C LYS A 273 2.60 -16.75 -11.17
N LEU A 274 1.48 -17.46 -11.08
CA LEU A 274 1.13 -18.48 -12.04
C LEU A 274 0.93 -17.79 -13.40
N ASP A 275 2.02 -17.60 -14.15
CA ASP A 275 1.95 -17.15 -15.53
C ASP A 275 1.53 -18.35 -16.39
N LEU A 276 0.20 -18.53 -16.50
CA LEU A 276 -0.41 -19.48 -17.42
C LEU A 276 -0.16 -19.02 -18.86
N LYS A 277 1.08 -19.21 -19.36
CA LYS A 277 1.43 -19.00 -20.77
C LYS A 277 0.66 -20.00 -21.62
N MET A 278 -0.43 -19.56 -22.22
CA MET A 278 -1.14 -20.32 -23.26
C MET A 278 -0.43 -20.12 -24.61
N PRO A 279 -0.11 -21.19 -25.35
CA PRO A 279 0.43 -21.05 -26.70
C PRO A 279 -0.59 -20.40 -27.63
N GLY A 280 -0.28 -19.21 -28.17
CA GLY A 280 -0.93 -18.66 -29.38
C GLY A 280 -2.05 -17.63 -29.19
N VAL A 281 -2.08 -16.84 -28.10
CA VAL A 281 -3.09 -15.77 -27.94
C VAL A 281 -2.42 -14.43 -27.58
N ASN A 282 -2.64 -13.43 -28.43
CA ASN A 282 -2.12 -12.06 -28.29
C ASN A 282 -2.94 -11.29 -27.21
N LEU A 283 -2.26 -10.69 -26.23
CA LEU A 283 -2.85 -10.18 -24.98
C LEU A 283 -3.42 -8.76 -25.12
N GLY A 284 -4.71 -8.68 -25.40
CA GLY A 284 -5.55 -7.54 -25.06
C GLY A 284 -6.73 -8.01 -24.19
N GLY A 285 -6.85 -7.49 -22.96
CA GLY A 285 -8.04 -7.60 -22.12
C GLY A 285 -8.21 -8.93 -21.37
N PHE A 286 -7.64 -9.02 -20.16
CA PHE A 286 -7.70 -10.20 -19.28
C PHE A 286 -9.13 -10.57 -18.79
N ALA A 287 -10.10 -9.66 -18.90
CA ALA A 287 -11.51 -9.96 -18.59
C ALA A 287 -12.16 -11.00 -19.53
N GLY A 288 -11.65 -11.14 -20.77
CA GLY A 288 -12.13 -12.13 -21.73
C GLY A 288 -11.55 -13.54 -21.50
N ALA A 289 -10.31 -13.61 -21.01
CA ALA A 289 -9.54 -14.85 -20.86
C ALA A 289 -10.08 -15.73 -19.72
N ALA A 290 -10.35 -15.15 -18.55
CA ALA A 290 -10.91 -15.88 -17.41
C ALA A 290 -12.30 -16.49 -17.72
N ARG A 291 -13.16 -15.75 -18.43
CA ARG A 291 -14.48 -16.24 -18.87
C ARG A 291 -14.40 -17.39 -19.88
N LYS A 292 -13.37 -17.39 -20.75
CA LYS A 292 -13.18 -18.42 -21.77
C LYS A 292 -12.58 -19.69 -21.16
N TRP A 293 -11.66 -19.53 -20.20
CA TRP A 293 -11.06 -20.62 -19.43
C TRP A 293 -12.08 -21.35 -18.53
N ILE A 294 -12.94 -20.61 -17.80
CA ILE A 294 -14.03 -21.19 -17.00
C ILE A 294 -15.01 -22.01 -17.87
N LYS A 295 -15.29 -21.56 -19.11
CA LYS A 295 -16.16 -22.29 -20.04
C LYS A 295 -15.54 -23.58 -20.61
N THR A 296 -14.21 -23.70 -20.62
CA THR A 296 -13.52 -24.93 -21.04
C THR A 296 -13.38 -25.98 -19.93
N LEU A 297 -13.61 -25.59 -18.66
CA LEU A 297 -13.54 -26.48 -17.50
C LEU A 297 -14.89 -27.06 -17.06
N ILE A 298 -16.00 -26.62 -17.67
CA ILE A 298 -17.33 -27.18 -17.42
C ILE A 298 -17.63 -28.18 -18.55
N PRO A 299 -17.76 -29.49 -18.28
CA PRO A 299 -18.21 -30.44 -19.29
C PRO A 299 -19.67 -30.12 -19.68
N LYS A 300 -20.00 -30.28 -20.96
CA LYS A 300 -21.38 -30.11 -21.46
C LYS A 300 -22.34 -31.12 -20.84
#